data_AF-A0A7X2ZBT7-F1
#
_entry.id   AF-A0A7X2ZBT7-F1
#
_cell.length_a   1.000
_cell.length_b   1.000
_cell.length_c   1.000
_cell.angle_alpha   90.00
_cell.angle_beta   90.00
_cell.angle_gamma   90.00
#
_symmetry.space_group_name_H-M   'P 1'
#
loop_
_entity.id
_entity.type
_entity.pdbx_description
1 polymer ?
#
loop_
_entity_poly.entity_id
_entity_poly.type
_entity_poly.pdbx_seq_one_letter_code
_entity_poly.pdbx_strand_id
1 'polypeptide(L)'
;MQEVILNENKKRYLLLDEVGVPVVPVMKYLKYLDQTGKSNNTLKTYCYALKQYFTYLEERKIDYKEVGVKDLADFVGWLRNPFESGKVTPLQQMEAKRTEKSVNLIMTVENDMVDKLVRQVFRGGHSKYKGFLHHVNEGKPTNKNVLKLKESSACISA
;
A
#
# COMPACT_ATOMS: atom_id res chain seq x y z
N MET A 1 2.53 -7.11 -13.08
CA MET A 1 1.53 -6.04 -13.27
C MET A 1 1.22 -5.98 -14.74
N GLN A 2 -0.05 -6.13 -15.08
CA GLN A 2 -0.52 -6.17 -16.46
C GLN A 2 -1.42 -4.96 -16.69
N GLU A 3 -1.15 -4.21 -17.76
CA GLU A 3 -2.07 -3.18 -18.23
C GLU A 3 -3.16 -3.86 -19.09
N VAL A 4 -4.42 -3.54 -18.80
CA VAL A 4 -5.60 -4.03 -19.52
C VAL A 4 -6.34 -2.82 -20.09
N ILE A 5 -6.50 -2.76 -21.40
CA ILE A 5 -7.22 -1.68 -22.08
C ILE A 5 -8.67 -2.14 -22.28
N LEU A 6 -9.65 -1.39 -21.76
CA LEU A 6 -11.07 -1.64 -22.02
C LEU A 6 -11.58 -0.78 -23.18
N ASN A 7 -12.72 -1.20 -23.74
CA ASN A 7 -13.42 -0.71 -24.94
C ASN A 7 -13.62 0.82 -25.06
N GLU A 8 -13.33 1.62 -24.03
CA GLU A 8 -13.46 3.09 -24.04
C GLU A 8 -12.12 3.82 -23.83
N ASN A 9 -10.98 3.21 -24.18
CA ASN A 9 -9.63 3.75 -23.92
C ASN A 9 -9.31 3.91 -22.42
N LYS A 10 -10.12 3.31 -21.55
CA LYS A 10 -9.89 3.23 -20.10
C LYS A 10 -8.84 2.15 -19.82
N LYS A 11 -7.69 2.57 -19.29
CA LYS A 11 -6.62 1.68 -18.85
C LYS A 11 -6.89 1.19 -17.44
N ARG A 12 -6.96 -0.11 -17.25
CA ARG A 12 -7.00 -0.76 -15.93
C ARG A 12 -5.70 -1.47 -15.64
N TYR A 13 -5.33 -1.50 -14.38
CA TYR A 13 -4.11 -2.17 -13.91
C TYR A 13 -4.50 -3.41 -13.12
N LEU A 14 -3.91 -4.55 -13.49
CA LEU A 14 -4.07 -5.79 -12.74
C LEU A 14 -2.74 -6.19 -12.11
N LEU A 15 -2.79 -6.48 -10.81
CA LEU A 15 -1.71 -7.16 -10.15
C LEU A 15 -1.94 -8.66 -10.26
N LEU A 16 -1.02 -9.33 -10.94
CA LEU A 16 -0.98 -10.77 -11.10
C LEU A 16 0.11 -11.31 -10.18
N ASP A 17 -0.18 -12.46 -9.57
CA ASP A 17 0.73 -13.27 -8.79
C ASP A 17 1.72 -14.04 -9.68
N GLU A 18 2.70 -14.76 -9.11
CA GLU A 18 3.69 -15.55 -9.86
C GLU A 18 3.03 -16.60 -10.78
N VAL A 19 1.87 -17.12 -10.39
CA VAL A 19 1.07 -18.11 -11.14
C VAL A 19 0.14 -17.45 -12.17
N GLY A 20 0.21 -16.13 -12.34
CA GLY A 20 -0.66 -15.38 -13.26
C GLY A 20 -2.09 -15.18 -12.74
N VAL A 21 -2.35 -15.49 -11.47
CA VAL A 21 -3.67 -15.29 -10.84
C VAL A 21 -3.80 -13.85 -10.35
N PRO A 22 -4.93 -13.16 -10.57
CA PRO A 22 -5.11 -11.82 -10.05
C PRO A 22 -5.16 -11.79 -8.53
N VAL A 23 -4.41 -10.86 -7.93
CA VAL A 23 -4.48 -10.58 -6.49
C VAL A 23 -5.81 -9.87 -6.20
N VAL A 24 -6.83 -10.66 -5.85
CA VAL A 24 -8.21 -10.21 -5.61
C VAL A 24 -8.34 -8.98 -4.71
N PRO A 25 -7.65 -8.88 -3.55
CA PRO A 25 -7.77 -7.69 -2.71
C PRO A 25 -7.27 -6.43 -3.42
N VAL A 26 -6.17 -6.51 -4.18
CA VAL A 26 -5.64 -5.38 -4.97
C VAL A 26 -6.59 -4.99 -6.09
N MET A 27 -7.16 -5.97 -6.81
CA MET A 27 -8.14 -5.71 -7.86
C MET A 27 -9.37 -4.96 -7.31
N LYS A 28 -9.91 -5.38 -6.17
CA LYS A 28 -11.05 -4.71 -5.52
C LYS A 28 -10.72 -3.27 -5.15
N TYR A 29 -9.54 -3.05 -4.58
CA TYR A 29 -9.08 -1.71 -4.20
C TYR A 29 -8.85 -0.79 -5.41
N LEU A 30 -8.20 -1.27 -6.47
CA LEU A 30 -8.01 -0.50 -7.69
C LEU A 30 -9.34 -0.15 -8.38
N LYS A 31 -10.29 -1.08 -8.38
CA LYS A 31 -11.67 -0.83 -8.87
C LYS A 31 -12.36 0.26 -8.05
N TYR A 32 -12.20 0.25 -6.73
CA TYR A 32 -12.73 1.31 -5.88
C TYR A 32 -12.11 2.67 -6.24
N LEU A 33 -10.78 2.74 -6.43
CA LEU A 33 -10.11 3.99 -6.79
C LEU A 33 -10.56 4.53 -8.16
N ASP A 34 -10.76 3.64 -9.14
CA ASP A 34 -11.33 3.94 -10.47
C ASP A 34 -12.71 4.61 -10.32
N GLN A 35 -13.57 4.04 -9.47
CA GLN A 35 -14.90 4.60 -9.18
C GLN A 35 -14.86 5.94 -8.45
N THR A 36 -13.84 6.21 -7.64
CA THR A 36 -13.65 7.50 -6.96
C THR A 36 -13.10 8.61 -7.86
N GLY A 37 -12.83 8.33 -9.14
CA GLY A 37 -12.35 9.32 -10.10
C GLY A 37 -10.86 9.63 -9.99
N LYS A 38 -10.04 8.72 -9.45
CA LYS A 38 -8.58 8.89 -9.42
C LYS A 38 -7.99 8.81 -10.83
N SER A 39 -6.95 9.59 -11.09
CA SER A 39 -6.29 9.59 -12.40
C SER A 39 -5.61 8.25 -12.71
N ASN A 40 -5.52 7.89 -13.98
CA ASN A 40 -4.83 6.67 -14.43
C ASN A 40 -3.37 6.61 -13.97
N ASN A 41 -2.68 7.74 -13.93
CA ASN A 41 -1.30 7.79 -13.45
C ASN A 41 -1.23 7.45 -11.96
N THR A 42 -2.17 7.96 -11.16
CA THR A 42 -2.29 7.60 -9.75
C THR A 42 -2.57 6.11 -9.57
N LEU A 43 -3.49 5.54 -10.35
CA LEU A 43 -3.79 4.10 -10.31
C LEU A 43 -2.55 3.26 -10.66
N LYS A 44 -1.78 3.68 -11.66
CA LYS A 44 -0.52 3.03 -12.05
C LYS A 44 0.47 3.04 -10.90
N THR A 45 0.73 4.20 -10.32
CA THR A 45 1.64 4.36 -9.19
C THR A 45 1.20 3.53 -7.98
N TYR A 46 -0.10 3.51 -7.68
CA TYR A 46 -0.64 2.72 -6.57
C TYR A 46 -0.50 1.22 -6.85
N CYS A 47 -0.74 0.77 -8.08
CA CYS A 47 -0.52 -0.62 -8.46
C CYS A 47 0.95 -1.03 -8.31
N TYR A 48 1.90 -0.16 -8.66
CA TYR A 48 3.33 -0.42 -8.42
C TYR A 48 3.67 -0.52 -6.94
N ALA A 49 3.13 0.40 -6.13
CA ALA A 49 3.32 0.35 -4.68
C ALA A 49 2.78 -0.95 -4.08
N LEU A 50 1.56 -1.34 -4.46
CA LEU A 50 0.95 -2.59 -4.01
C LEU A 50 1.71 -3.81 -4.50
N LYS A 51 2.27 -3.80 -5.71
CA LYS A 51 3.15 -4.88 -6.18
C LYS A 51 4.28 -5.13 -5.18
N GLN A 52 5.00 -4.09 -4.78
CA GLN A 52 6.13 -4.22 -3.84
C GLN A 52 5.70 -4.81 -2.50
N TYR A 53 4.57 -4.33 -1.97
CA TYR A 53 4.02 -4.83 -0.72
C TYR A 53 3.62 -6.31 -0.78
N PHE A 54 2.86 -6.72 -1.81
CA PHE A 54 2.43 -8.11 -1.94
C PHE A 54 3.58 -9.06 -2.23
N THR A 55 4.60 -8.63 -2.99
CA THR A 55 5.83 -9.41 -3.18
C THR A 55 6.57 -9.61 -1.85
N TYR A 56 6.67 -8.58 -1.00
CA TYR A 56 7.25 -8.72 0.33
C TYR A 56 6.47 -9.71 1.21
N LEU A 57 5.14 -9.63 1.21
CA LEU A 57 4.28 -10.53 1.98
C LEU A 57 4.43 -11.98 1.52
N GLU A 58 4.52 -12.20 0.22
CA GLU A 58 4.75 -13.53 -0.37
C GLU A 58 6.11 -14.11 0.04
N GLU A 59 7.19 -13.32 -0.06
CA GLU A 59 8.52 -13.74 0.39
C GLU A 59 8.55 -14.15 1.87
N ARG A 60 7.76 -13.48 2.70
CA ARG A 60 7.67 -13.73 4.16
C ARG A 60 6.56 -14.70 4.54
N LYS A 61 5.70 -15.11 3.60
CA LYS A 61 4.49 -15.92 3.82
C LYS A 61 3.54 -15.34 4.88
N ILE A 62 3.34 -14.02 4.85
CA ILE A 62 2.46 -13.29 5.78
C ILE A 62 1.14 -12.97 5.07
N ASP A 63 0.00 -13.24 5.71
CA ASP A 63 -1.29 -12.76 5.22
C ASP A 63 -1.43 -11.25 5.49
N TYR A 64 -1.85 -10.48 4.48
CA TYR A 64 -2.05 -9.04 4.57
C TYR A 64 -3.01 -8.60 5.69
N LYS A 65 -3.88 -9.51 6.19
CA LYS A 65 -4.80 -9.25 7.31
C LYS A 65 -4.14 -9.38 8.68
N GLU A 66 -3.02 -10.08 8.77
CA GLU A 66 -2.31 -10.38 10.02
C GLU A 66 -1.05 -9.52 10.19
N VAL A 67 -0.82 -8.57 9.28
CA VAL A 67 0.34 -7.68 9.30
C VAL A 67 0.32 -6.80 10.57
N GLY A 68 1.35 -6.96 11.39
CA GLY A 68 1.58 -6.16 12.59
C GLY A 68 2.56 -5.01 12.36
N VAL A 69 2.73 -4.19 13.40
CA VAL A 69 3.68 -3.06 13.39
C VAL A 69 5.12 -3.52 13.15
N LYS A 70 5.48 -4.72 13.63
CA LYS A 70 6.81 -5.30 13.42
C LYS A 70 7.06 -5.61 11.94
N ASP A 71 6.08 -6.22 11.28
CA ASP A 71 6.18 -6.57 9.86
C ASP A 71 6.27 -5.31 8.98
N LEU A 72 5.58 -4.23 9.36
CA LEU A 72 5.71 -2.93 8.69
C LEU A 72 7.11 -2.33 8.85
N ALA A 73 7.73 -2.45 10.04
CA ALA A 73 9.11 -2.00 10.24
C ALA A 73 10.10 -2.82 9.40
N ASP A 74 9.92 -4.14 9.35
CA ASP A 74 10.71 -5.04 8.51
C ASP A 74 10.50 -4.76 7.01
N PHE A 75 9.28 -4.38 6.60
CA PHE A 75 8.97 -3.97 5.23
C PHE A 75 9.69 -2.67 4.84
N VAL A 76 9.76 -1.68 5.74
CA VAL A 76 10.55 -0.46 5.50
C VAL A 76 12.03 -0.80 5.31
N GLY A 77 12.57 -1.74 6.11
CA GLY A 77 13.91 -2.28 5.94
C GLY A 77 14.09 -2.96 4.58
N TRP A 78 13.12 -3.78 4.18
CA TRP A 78 13.10 -4.46 2.88
C TRP A 78 13.05 -3.47 1.70
N LEU A 79 12.27 -2.39 1.81
CA LEU A 79 12.19 -1.35 0.78
C LEU A 79 13.49 -0.56 0.60
N ARG A 80 14.27 -0.41 1.69
CA ARG A 80 15.59 0.23 1.69
C ARG A 80 16.69 -0.69 1.17
N ASN A 81 16.48 -2.01 1.15
CA ASN A 81 17.42 -2.94 0.56
C ASN A 81 17.52 -2.68 -0.96
N PRO A 82 18.72 -2.43 -1.51
CA PRO A 82 18.91 -2.27 -2.95
C PRO A 82 18.60 -3.53 -3.77
N PHE A 83 18.55 -4.71 -3.12
CA PHE A 83 18.18 -5.97 -3.76
C PHE A 83 16.68 -6.20 -3.58
N GLU A 84 15.94 -6.37 -4.69
CA GLU A 84 14.50 -6.73 -4.71
C GLU A 84 14.23 -8.17 -4.22
N SER A 85 15.14 -8.74 -3.45
CA SER A 85 15.06 -10.09 -2.88
C SER A 85 15.65 -10.12 -1.49
N GLY A 86 14.89 -10.69 -0.53
CA GLY A 86 15.36 -10.91 0.85
C GLY A 86 16.54 -11.90 0.98
N LYS A 87 16.99 -12.53 -0.12
CA LYS A 87 18.09 -13.51 -0.13
C LYS A 87 19.49 -12.89 -0.19
N VAL A 88 19.60 -11.59 -0.41
CA VAL A 88 20.89 -10.91 -0.57
C VAL A 88 20.99 -9.78 0.44
N THR A 89 21.80 -9.98 1.48
CA THR A 89 22.20 -8.91 2.40
C THR A 89 23.40 -8.19 1.79
N PRO A 90 23.31 -6.88 1.51
CA PRO A 90 24.48 -6.11 1.08
C PRO A 90 25.55 -6.14 2.19
N LEU A 91 26.78 -6.52 1.86
CA LEU A 91 27.93 -6.48 2.77
C LEU A 91 28.44 -5.05 3.03
N GLN A 92 27.96 -4.05 2.26
CA GLN A 92 28.27 -2.62 2.40
C GLN A 92 26.98 -1.80 2.49
N GLN A 93 27.00 -0.72 3.28
CA GLN A 93 25.95 0.31 3.29
C GLN A 93 25.91 0.98 1.91
N MET A 94 25.10 0.47 0.99
CA MET A 94 24.80 1.14 -0.27
C MET A 94 23.63 2.10 -0.06
N GLU A 95 23.68 3.26 -0.73
CA GLU A 95 22.58 4.22 -0.67
C GLU A 95 21.28 3.55 -1.12
N ALA A 96 20.21 3.76 -0.35
CA ALA A 96 18.91 3.18 -0.64
C ALA A 96 18.49 3.61 -2.06
N LYS A 97 18.25 2.63 -2.95
CA LYS A 97 17.81 2.88 -4.34
C LYS A 97 16.51 3.68 -4.41
N ARG A 98 15.74 3.72 -3.32
CA ARG A 98 14.42 4.36 -3.24
C ARG A 98 14.46 5.60 -2.34
N THR A 99 13.94 6.70 -2.87
CA THR A 99 13.75 7.94 -2.13
C THR A 99 12.73 7.76 -0.99
N GLU A 100 12.90 8.51 0.11
CA GLU A 100 11.99 8.45 1.26
C GLU A 100 10.54 8.76 0.88
N LYS A 101 10.34 9.64 -0.12
CA LYS A 101 9.03 9.92 -0.72
C LYS A 101 8.36 8.68 -1.31
N SER A 102 9.13 7.81 -1.96
CA SER A 102 8.60 6.58 -2.55
C SER A 102 8.19 5.59 -1.47
N VAL A 103 8.99 5.46 -0.40
CA VAL A 103 8.67 4.61 0.75
C VAL A 103 7.41 5.09 1.45
N ASN A 104 7.32 6.39 1.74
CA ASN A 104 6.14 7.00 2.36
C ASN A 104 4.88 6.83 1.49
N LEU A 105 5.02 6.94 0.16
CA LEU A 105 3.92 6.69 -0.77
C LEU A 105 3.45 5.23 -0.69
N ILE A 106 4.37 4.27 -0.71
CA ILE A 106 4.03 2.84 -0.62
C ILE A 106 3.29 2.54 0.69
N MET A 107 3.82 3.02 1.82
CA MET A 107 3.18 2.88 3.13
C MET A 107 1.79 3.53 3.19
N THR A 108 1.62 4.67 2.52
CA THR A 108 0.32 5.36 2.47
C THR A 108 -0.70 4.55 1.67
N VAL A 109 -0.28 4.00 0.52
CA VAL A 109 -1.16 3.22 -0.37
C VAL A 109 -1.56 1.90 0.29
N GLU A 110 -0.61 1.23 0.95
CA GLU A 110 -0.84 -0.01 1.70
C GLU A 110 -1.85 0.20 2.83
N ASN A 111 -1.60 1.16 3.72
CA ASN A 111 -2.52 1.42 4.82
C ASN A 111 -3.90 1.91 4.35
N ASP A 112 -3.99 2.70 3.27
CA ASP A 112 -5.30 3.10 2.70
C ASP A 112 -6.06 1.89 2.14
N MET A 113 -5.36 0.94 1.50
CA MET A 113 -5.96 -0.30 1.03
C MET A 113 -6.43 -1.18 2.18
N VAL A 114 -5.57 -1.41 3.20
CA VAL A 114 -5.91 -2.21 4.38
C VAL A 114 -7.07 -1.58 5.13
N ASP A 115 -7.02 -0.28 5.42
CA ASP A 115 -8.11 0.44 6.09
C ASP A 115 -9.44 0.31 5.32
N LYS A 116 -9.43 0.48 3.99
CA LYS A 116 -10.65 0.36 3.18
C LYS A 116 -11.16 -1.06 3.07
N LEU A 117 -10.29 -2.05 2.94
CA LEU A 117 -10.69 -3.46 2.90
C LEU A 117 -11.19 -3.94 4.26
N VAL A 118 -10.50 -3.59 5.35
CA VAL A 118 -10.93 -3.91 6.72
C VAL A 118 -12.23 -3.19 7.06
N ARG A 119 -12.41 -1.92 6.68
CA ARG A 119 -13.69 -1.22 6.83
C ARG A 119 -14.79 -1.89 6.02
N GLN A 120 -14.52 -2.27 4.77
CA GLN A 120 -15.51 -2.94 3.94
C GLN A 120 -15.94 -4.30 4.50
N VAL A 121 -15.04 -5.04 5.15
CA VAL A 121 -15.29 -6.38 5.70
C VAL A 121 -15.85 -6.34 7.13
N PHE A 122 -15.41 -5.43 7.99
CA PHE A 122 -15.70 -5.46 9.43
C PHE A 122 -16.55 -4.29 9.94
N ARG A 123 -16.65 -3.17 9.23
CA ARG A 123 -17.32 -1.96 9.73
C ARG A 123 -18.03 -1.24 8.58
N GLY A 124 -19.29 -1.62 8.34
CA GLY A 124 -20.21 -0.94 7.43
C GLY A 124 -19.94 0.56 7.41
N GLY A 125 -19.66 1.07 6.20
CA GLY A 125 -18.89 2.28 5.95
C GLY A 125 -19.17 3.42 6.93
N HIS A 126 -18.10 4.00 7.49
CA HIS A 126 -18.20 5.26 8.20
C HIS A 126 -18.58 6.36 7.19
N SER A 127 -19.87 6.67 7.13
CA SER A 127 -20.36 7.91 6.54
C SER A 127 -19.70 9.10 7.25
N LYS A 128 -19.42 10.19 6.53
CA LYS A 128 -19.05 11.48 7.15
C LYS A 128 -20.16 12.01 8.08
N TYR A 129 -21.35 11.43 7.99
CA TYR A 129 -22.46 11.68 8.90
C TYR A 129 -22.35 10.80 10.15
N LYS A 130 -22.43 11.40 11.34
CA LYS A 130 -22.48 10.65 12.61
C LYS A 130 -23.73 9.74 12.56
N GLY A 131 -23.52 8.43 12.54
CA GLY A 131 -24.61 7.46 12.59
C GLY A 131 -25.35 7.53 13.93
N PHE A 132 -26.57 7.00 13.97
CA PHE A 132 -27.50 7.08 15.11
C PHE A 132 -26.90 6.67 16.48
N LEU A 133 -25.82 5.88 16.51
CA LEU A 133 -25.14 5.39 17.71
C LEU A 133 -23.66 5.83 17.80
N HIS A 134 -23.32 7.03 17.34
CA HIS A 134 -21.95 7.55 17.36
C HIS A 134 -21.35 7.57 18.77
N HIS A 135 -22.07 8.10 19.77
CA HIS A 135 -21.59 8.25 21.15
C HIS A 135 -21.24 6.92 21.83
N VAL A 136 -21.88 5.81 21.44
CA VAL A 136 -21.60 4.47 21.99
C VAL A 136 -20.29 3.89 21.42
N ASN A 137 -19.89 4.34 20.23
CA ASN A 137 -18.69 3.85 19.52
C ASN A 137 -17.49 4.83 19.57
N GLU A 138 -17.69 6.03 20.12
CA GLU A 138 -16.74 7.16 20.13
C GLU A 138 -15.47 6.87 20.96
N GLY A 139 -15.49 5.85 21.81
CA GLY A 139 -14.35 5.39 22.59
C GLY A 139 -13.57 4.21 22.01
N LYS A 140 -13.92 3.67 20.83
CA LYS A 140 -13.20 2.52 20.25
C LYS A 140 -11.97 2.99 19.47
N PRO A 141 -10.78 2.39 19.70
CA PRO A 141 -9.55 2.81 19.03
C PRO A 141 -9.72 2.67 17.51
N THR A 142 -9.48 3.78 16.81
CA THR A 142 -9.37 3.80 15.35
C THR A 142 -7.90 3.61 14.99
N ASN A 143 -7.57 2.63 14.15
CA ASN A 143 -6.23 2.50 13.58
C ASN A 143 -5.89 3.81 12.83
N LYS A 144 -4.89 4.55 13.33
CA LYS A 144 -4.31 5.73 12.68
C LYS A 144 -2.86 5.39 12.38
N ASN A 145 -2.39 5.73 11.17
CA ASN A 145 -1.04 5.44 10.72
C ASN A 145 0.00 6.22 11.56
N VAL A 146 0.80 5.52 12.38
CA VAL A 146 1.82 6.11 13.26
C VAL A 146 3.22 6.16 12.61
N LEU A 147 3.43 5.40 11.53
CA LEU A 147 4.72 5.29 10.85
C LEU A 147 4.82 6.29 9.69
N LYS A 148 5.39 7.48 9.94
CA LYS A 148 5.87 8.40 8.89
C LYS A 148 7.36 8.64 9.06
N LEU A 149 8.15 8.41 8.01
CA LEU A 149 9.57 8.73 8.02
C LEU A 149 9.78 10.23 7.81
N LYS A 150 10.67 10.82 8.60
CA LYS A 150 11.06 12.22 8.49
C LYS A 150 11.88 12.42 7.22
N GLU A 151 11.40 13.26 6.31
CA GLU A 151 12.11 13.58 5.07
C GLU A 151 13.40 14.37 5.38
N SER A 152 14.52 13.98 4.78
CA SER A 152 15.69 14.86 4.73
C SER A 152 15.38 16.05 3.82
N SER A 153 15.19 17.23 4.43
CA SER A 153 15.20 18.49 3.69
C SER A 153 16.62 18.70 3.22
N ALA A 154 16.89 18.47 1.92
CA ALA A 154 18.17 18.86 1.34
C ALA A 154 18.32 20.37 1.57
N CYS A 155 19.25 20.75 2.45
CA CYS A 155 19.68 22.14 2.56
C CYS A 155 20.22 22.53 1.19
N ILE A 156 19.52 23.47 0.53
CA ILE A 156 20.07 24.19 -0.61
C ILE A 156 21.19 25.05 -0.01
N SER A 157 22.43 24.56 -0.09
CA SER A 157 23.61 25.40 0.08
C SER A 157 23.68 26.32 -1.13
N ALA A 158 23.38 27.60 -0.89
CA ALA A 158 23.61 28.70 -1.82
C ALA A 158 25.10 29.04 -1.88
#